data_AF-A0A3P8K529-F1
#
_entry.id   AF-A0A3P8K529-F1
#
_cell.length_a   1.000
_cell.length_b   1.000
_cell.length_c   1.000
_cell.angle_alpha   90.00
_cell.angle_beta   90.00
_cell.angle_gamma   90.00
#
_symmetry.space_group_name_H-M   'P 1'
#
loop_
_entity.id
_entity.type
_entity.pdbx_description
1 polymer ?
#
loop_
_entity_poly.entity_id
_entity_poly.type
_entity_poly.pdbx_seq_one_letter_code
_entity_poly.pdbx_strand_id
1 'polypeptide(L)'
;MLTDDEDRQFTAADIAELLAVVVALGLLFWLLEPLNPWVKYPAILFGSVTVLAVWRGLRGVIEKRSGGRAGTMAPLQIVETAPGVRSLILVAGGTPSDDAARALGHEPTGYFWQGVAERILLEPMLEVLDFDSEAGVFSARSADLETLAIAGRAMAGIVNDPARLREVVAAAEADGFVFDD
;
A
#
# COMPACT_ATOMS: atom_id res chain seq x y z
N MET A 1 -29.72 8.56 5.70
CA MET A 1 -28.86 7.35 5.68
C MET A 1 -28.77 6.90 4.23
N LEU A 2 -27.97 7.64 3.46
CA LEU A 2 -27.46 7.28 2.15
C LEU A 2 -25.95 7.14 2.35
N THR A 3 -25.37 6.11 1.76
CA THR A 3 -23.97 5.70 1.82
C THR A 3 -23.05 6.73 1.21
N ASP A 4 -22.10 7.21 2.01
CA ASP A 4 -21.01 8.13 1.63
C ASP A 4 -19.83 7.31 1.04
N ASP A 5 -20.10 6.61 -0.07
CA ASP A 5 -19.14 5.70 -0.73
C ASP A 5 -19.06 5.96 -2.25
N GLU A 6 -19.29 7.22 -2.67
CA GLU A 6 -19.31 7.59 -4.10
C GLU A 6 -18.01 8.28 -4.59
N ASP A 7 -17.05 8.62 -3.72
CA ASP A 7 -15.83 9.36 -4.10
C ASP A 7 -14.54 8.51 -4.09
N ARG A 8 -14.64 7.19 -4.30
CA ARG A 8 -13.44 6.36 -4.49
C ARG A 8 -12.88 6.57 -5.90
N GLN A 9 -11.93 7.51 -6.03
CA GLN A 9 -11.19 7.68 -7.28
C GLN A 9 -10.43 6.39 -7.63
N PHE A 10 -10.71 5.84 -8.82
CA PHE A 10 -10.02 4.66 -9.32
C PHE A 10 -8.52 4.90 -9.41
N THR A 11 -7.73 4.09 -8.71
CA THR A 11 -6.28 4.16 -8.78
C THR A 11 -5.79 3.60 -10.12
N ALA A 12 -4.56 3.94 -10.52
CA ALA A 12 -3.94 3.35 -11.71
C ALA A 12 -3.87 1.80 -11.64
N ALA A 13 -3.82 1.24 -10.43
CA ALA A 13 -3.88 -0.19 -10.19
C ALA A 13 -5.29 -0.76 -10.45
N ASP A 14 -6.35 -0.06 -10.03
CA ASP A 14 -7.74 -0.47 -10.30
C ASP A 14 -8.06 -0.45 -11.80
N ILE A 15 -7.52 0.55 -12.52
CA ILE A 15 -7.66 0.65 -13.98
C ILE A 15 -6.92 -0.50 -14.67
N ALA A 16 -5.69 -0.81 -14.24
CA ALA A 16 -4.94 -1.94 -14.77
C ALA A 16 -5.63 -3.28 -14.50
N GLU A 17 -6.27 -3.43 -13.33
CA GLU A 17 -7.07 -4.61 -12.98
C GLU A 17 -8.30 -4.76 -13.87
N LEU A 18 -9.06 -3.68 -14.07
CA LEU A 18 -10.21 -3.67 -14.97
C LEU A 18 -9.80 -4.07 -16.40
N LEU A 19 -8.70 -3.51 -16.92
CA LEU A 19 -8.20 -3.82 -18.25
C LEU A 19 -7.76 -5.28 -18.39
N ALA A 20 -7.06 -5.82 -17.39
CA ALA A 20 -6.62 -7.22 -17.41
C ALA A 20 -7.81 -8.19 -17.41
N VAL A 21 -8.84 -7.92 -16.61
CA VAL A 21 -10.07 -8.72 -16.56
C VAL A 21 -10.82 -8.64 -17.88
N VAL A 22 -10.97 -7.45 -18.46
CA VAL A 22 -11.65 -7.25 -19.75
C VAL A 22 -10.94 -8.00 -20.87
N VAL A 23 -9.61 -7.92 -20.95
CA VAL A 23 -8.82 -8.64 -21.95
C VAL A 23 -8.94 -10.16 -21.78
N ALA A 24 -8.85 -10.66 -20.54
CA ALA A 24 -8.98 -12.09 -20.26
C ALA A 24 -10.37 -12.63 -20.62
N LEU A 25 -11.44 -11.89 -20.31
CA LEU A 25 -12.81 -12.24 -20.69
C LEU A 25 -13.02 -12.19 -22.21
N GLY A 26 -12.44 -11.20 -22.89
CA GLY A 26 -12.47 -11.10 -24.35
C GLY A 26 -11.80 -12.30 -25.03
N LEU A 27 -10.63 -12.70 -24.54
CA LEU A 27 -9.92 -13.88 -25.03
C LEU A 27 -10.69 -15.18 -24.76
N LEU A 28 -11.27 -15.32 -23.56
CA LEU A 28 -12.12 -16.46 -23.22
C LEU A 28 -13.35 -16.54 -24.14
N PHE A 29 -13.99 -15.41 -24.39
CA PHE A 29 -15.15 -15.33 -25.28
C PHE A 29 -14.80 -15.70 -26.73
N TRP A 30 -13.68 -15.20 -27.23
CA TRP A 30 -13.16 -15.51 -28.57
C TRP A 30 -12.81 -17.00 -28.71
N LEU A 31 -12.14 -17.58 -27.71
CA LEU A 31 -11.77 -19.00 -27.70
C LEU A 31 -12.99 -19.93 -27.70
N LEU A 32 -14.07 -19.52 -27.05
CA LEU A 32 -15.32 -20.28 -26.97
C LEU A 32 -16.31 -19.94 -28.10
N GLU A 33 -15.93 -19.08 -29.04
CA GLU A 33 -16.75 -18.70 -30.20
C GLU A 33 -17.26 -19.90 -31.03
N PRO A 34 -16.47 -20.95 -31.33
CA PRO A 34 -16.94 -22.06 -32.16
C PRO A 34 -17.86 -23.05 -31.41
N LEU A 35 -18.10 -22.85 -30.11
CA LEU A 35 -18.92 -23.75 -29.29
C LEU A 35 -20.41 -23.40 -29.36
N ASN A 36 -21.24 -24.44 -29.18
CA ASN A 36 -22.68 -24.29 -29.05
C ASN A 36 -23.03 -23.36 -27.86
N PRO A 37 -23.97 -22.41 -28.00
CA PRO A 37 -24.46 -21.54 -26.92
C PRO A 37 -24.74 -22.23 -25.58
N TRP A 38 -25.32 -23.43 -25.60
CA TRP A 38 -25.66 -24.22 -24.40
C TRP A 38 -24.43 -24.71 -23.62
N VAL A 39 -23.26 -24.75 -24.26
CA VAL A 39 -21.97 -25.08 -23.65
C VAL A 39 -21.15 -23.81 -23.40
N LYS A 40 -21.26 -22.83 -24.28
CA LYS A 40 -20.54 -21.55 -24.24
C LYS A 40 -20.85 -20.73 -22.98
N TYR A 41 -22.12 -20.50 -22.67
CA TYR A 41 -22.48 -19.62 -21.55
C TYR A 41 -22.14 -20.19 -20.17
N PRO A 42 -22.37 -21.50 -19.88
CA PRO A 42 -21.86 -22.12 -18.66
C PRO A 42 -20.32 -22.04 -18.56
N ALA A 43 -19.61 -22.30 -19.67
CA ALA A 43 -18.15 -22.25 -19.69
C ALA A 43 -17.59 -20.83 -19.42
N ILE A 44 -18.28 -19.78 -19.86
CA ILE A 44 -17.92 -18.38 -19.54
C ILE A 44 -18.12 -18.10 -18.04
N LEU A 45 -19.22 -18.57 -17.45
CA LEU A 45 -19.51 -18.38 -16.02
C LEU A 45 -18.48 -19.09 -15.12
N PHE A 46 -18.15 -20.35 -15.41
CA PHE A 46 -17.14 -21.08 -14.64
C PHE A 46 -15.71 -20.60 -14.95
N GLY A 47 -15.45 -20.23 -16.20
CA GLY A 47 -14.15 -19.71 -16.63
C GLY A 47 -13.82 -18.37 -15.98
N SER A 48 -14.78 -17.47 -15.84
CA SER A 48 -14.60 -16.16 -15.19
C SER A 48 -14.27 -16.29 -13.70
N VAL A 49 -14.94 -17.19 -12.96
CA VAL A 49 -14.59 -17.50 -11.56
C VAL A 49 -13.18 -18.06 -11.45
N THR A 50 -12.79 -18.93 -12.39
CA THR A 50 -11.45 -19.53 -12.42
C THR A 50 -10.38 -18.48 -12.75
N VAL A 51 -10.63 -17.59 -13.72
CA VAL A 51 -9.75 -16.47 -14.06
C VAL A 51 -9.59 -15.53 -12.87
N LEU A 52 -10.66 -15.21 -12.14
CA LEU A 52 -10.61 -14.38 -10.94
C LEU A 52 -9.82 -15.04 -9.79
N ALA A 53 -10.01 -16.35 -9.57
CA ALA A 53 -9.27 -17.09 -8.55
C ALA A 53 -7.78 -17.21 -8.90
N VAL A 54 -7.46 -17.50 -10.17
CA VAL A 54 -6.10 -17.57 -10.69
C VAL A 54 -5.44 -16.19 -10.65
N TRP A 55 -6.14 -15.13 -11.02
CA TRP A 55 -5.65 -13.75 -10.93
C TRP A 55 -5.37 -13.34 -9.48
N ARG A 56 -6.27 -13.65 -8.54
CA ARG A 56 -6.06 -13.42 -7.10
C ARG A 56 -4.84 -14.18 -6.57
N GLY A 57 -4.64 -15.42 -7.00
CA GLY A 57 -3.45 -16.21 -6.65
C GLY A 57 -2.16 -15.66 -7.29
N LEU A 58 -2.22 -15.26 -8.56
CA LEU A 58 -1.11 -14.65 -9.29
C LEU A 58 -0.73 -13.28 -8.72
N ARG A 59 -1.69 -12.49 -8.19
CA ARG A 59 -1.40 -11.24 -7.48
C ARG A 59 -0.47 -11.48 -6.29
N GLY A 60 -0.79 -12.44 -5.42
CA GLY A 60 0.08 -12.79 -4.29
C GLY A 60 1.46 -13.30 -4.71
N VAL A 61 1.58 -13.91 -5.90
CA VAL A 61 2.86 -14.39 -6.45
C VAL A 61 3.63 -13.27 -7.16
N ILE A 62 2.95 -12.33 -7.83
CA ILE A 62 3.54 -11.18 -8.51
C ILE A 62 3.99 -10.14 -7.49
N GLU A 63 3.27 -9.95 -6.39
CA GLU A 63 3.74 -9.20 -5.21
C GLU A 63 5.03 -9.85 -4.65
N LYS A 64 5.05 -11.18 -4.55
CA LYS A 64 6.23 -11.94 -4.09
C LYS A 64 7.42 -11.93 -5.06
N ARG A 65 7.20 -11.78 -6.38
CA ARG A 65 8.26 -11.71 -7.41
C ARG A 65 8.74 -10.27 -7.69
N SER A 66 7.87 -9.28 -7.56
CA SER A 66 8.23 -7.85 -7.66
C SER A 66 9.02 -7.38 -6.42
N GLY A 67 9.01 -8.16 -5.35
CA GLY A 67 9.89 -8.07 -4.17
C GLY A 67 11.39 -8.07 -4.44
N GLY A 68 11.85 -8.39 -5.66
CA GLY A 68 13.28 -8.41 -5.99
C GLY A 68 13.89 -7.04 -6.27
N ARG A 69 13.13 -6.04 -6.74
CA ARG A 69 13.64 -4.68 -7.02
C ARG A 69 12.62 -3.54 -6.83
N ALA A 70 11.32 -3.83 -6.67
CA ALA A 70 10.27 -2.82 -6.41
C ALA A 70 9.57 -3.02 -5.04
N GLY A 71 9.63 -4.22 -4.46
CA GLY A 71 8.94 -4.54 -3.20
C GLY A 71 9.72 -4.28 -1.92
N THR A 72 10.75 -3.42 -1.92
CA THR A 72 11.43 -3.03 -0.66
C THR A 72 10.75 -1.83 0.02
N MET A 73 9.98 -1.02 -0.71
CA MET A 73 9.38 0.22 -0.14
C MET A 73 7.86 0.30 -0.21
N ALA A 74 7.18 -0.45 -1.08
CA ALA A 74 5.71 -0.43 -1.14
C ALA A 74 5.11 -0.77 0.24
N PRO A 75 4.04 -0.09 0.70
CA PRO A 75 3.23 0.89 -0.02
C PRO A 75 3.79 2.33 -0.09
N LEU A 76 4.97 2.61 0.48
CA LEU A 76 5.59 3.94 0.42
C LEU A 76 6.13 4.26 -0.97
N GLN A 77 6.05 5.53 -1.34
CA GLN A 77 6.50 6.05 -2.64
C GLN A 77 7.32 7.33 -2.46
N ILE A 78 8.37 7.49 -3.26
CA ILE A 78 9.08 8.77 -3.37
C ILE A 78 8.54 9.50 -4.58
N VAL A 79 7.98 10.68 -4.37
CA VAL A 79 7.39 11.52 -5.41
C VAL A 79 8.05 12.89 -5.42
N GLU A 80 8.16 13.50 -6.59
CA GLU A 80 8.60 14.89 -6.71
C GLU A 80 7.37 15.80 -6.51
N THR A 81 7.38 16.59 -5.44
CA THR A 81 6.25 17.46 -5.05
C THR A 81 6.41 18.88 -5.55
N ALA A 82 7.65 19.32 -5.79
CA ALA A 82 8.01 20.55 -6.47
C ALA A 82 9.34 20.36 -7.22
N PRO A 83 9.72 21.22 -8.18
CA PRO A 83 10.97 21.07 -8.92
C PRO A 83 12.19 20.95 -7.98
N GLY A 84 12.81 19.78 -7.96
CA GLY A 84 13.96 19.48 -7.09
C GLY A 84 13.62 19.10 -5.64
N VAL A 85 12.34 19.07 -5.25
CA VAL A 85 11.88 18.66 -3.92
C VAL A 85 11.19 17.31 -4.01
N ARG A 86 11.68 16.34 -3.23
CA ARG A 86 11.13 15.00 -3.18
C ARG A 86 10.55 14.71 -1.80
N SER A 87 9.47 13.96 -1.79
CA SER A 87 8.74 13.57 -0.59
C SER A 87 8.54 12.06 -0.60
N LEU A 88 8.81 11.43 0.54
CA LEU A 88 8.40 10.06 0.84
C LEU A 88 6.97 10.12 1.36
N ILE A 89 6.06 9.40 0.69
CA ILE A 89 4.63 9.44 0.94
C ILE A 89 4.10 8.05 1.28
N LEU A 90 3.22 7.99 2.27
CA LEU A 90 2.40 6.83 2.61
C LEU A 90 0.96 7.30 2.80
N VAL A 91 0.02 6.69 2.06
CA VAL A 91 -1.42 6.92 2.28
C VAL A 91 -1.85 6.14 3.52
N ALA A 92 -2.42 6.85 4.49
CA ALA A 92 -2.90 6.30 5.76
C ALA A 92 -4.27 5.59 5.59
N GLY A 93 -4.60 4.69 6.52
CA GLY A 93 -5.93 4.05 6.58
C GLY A 93 -6.16 2.87 5.63
N GLY A 94 -5.11 2.35 4.97
CA GLY A 94 -5.18 1.11 4.20
C GLY A 94 -3.91 0.27 4.23
N THR A 95 -3.06 0.43 5.26
CA THR A 95 -1.78 -0.28 5.32
C THR A 95 -1.91 -1.70 5.91
N PRO A 96 -1.00 -2.63 5.59
CA PRO A 96 -1.03 -3.99 6.16
C PRO A 96 -0.97 -4.04 7.70
N SER A 97 -0.42 -3.01 8.34
CA SER A 97 -0.24 -2.94 9.79
C SER A 97 -1.30 -2.09 10.50
N ASP A 98 -2.27 -1.51 9.79
CA ASP A 98 -3.29 -0.63 10.39
C ASP A 98 -4.11 -1.33 11.47
N ASP A 99 -4.51 -2.59 11.25
CA ASP A 99 -5.28 -3.35 12.24
C ASP A 99 -4.47 -3.62 13.51
N ALA A 100 -3.14 -3.70 13.40
CA ALA A 100 -2.28 -3.81 14.57
C ALA A 100 -2.16 -2.48 15.32
N ALA A 101 -2.09 -1.34 14.62
CA ALA A 101 -2.14 -0.02 15.26
C ALA A 101 -3.45 0.16 16.04
N ARG A 102 -4.60 -0.14 15.42
CA ARG A 102 -5.91 -0.05 16.07
C ARG A 102 -6.05 -0.98 17.27
N ALA A 103 -5.49 -2.20 17.18
CA ALA A 103 -5.50 -3.14 18.30
C ALA A 103 -4.67 -2.66 19.51
N LEU A 104 -3.73 -1.73 19.30
CA LEU A 104 -2.97 -1.06 20.36
C LEU A 104 -3.64 0.21 20.87
N GLY A 105 -4.78 0.60 20.28
CA GLY A 105 -5.52 1.82 20.67
C GLY A 105 -5.14 3.05 19.87
N HIS A 106 -4.34 2.91 18.81
CA HIS A 106 -3.92 4.02 17.96
C HIS A 106 -4.75 4.12 16.67
N GLU A 107 -4.98 5.35 16.21
CA GLU A 107 -5.54 5.59 14.89
C GLU A 107 -4.40 5.64 13.86
N PRO A 108 -4.41 4.85 12.76
CA PRO A 108 -3.28 4.75 11.84
C PRO A 108 -3.23 5.94 10.86
N THR A 109 -3.24 7.17 11.39
CA THR A 109 -3.16 8.43 10.65
C THR A 109 -1.72 8.72 10.18
N GLY A 110 -1.54 9.73 9.31
CA GLY A 110 -0.19 10.15 8.93
C GLY A 110 0.66 10.64 10.11
N TYR A 111 0.03 11.26 11.12
CA TYR A 111 0.71 11.67 12.36
C TYR A 111 1.21 10.45 13.16
N PHE A 112 0.40 9.40 13.26
CA PHE A 112 0.82 8.15 13.89
C PHE A 112 2.05 7.57 13.18
N TRP A 113 2.01 7.49 11.85
CA TRP A 113 3.14 6.99 11.05
C TRP A 113 4.37 7.89 11.13
N GLN A 114 4.21 9.19 11.35
CA GLN A 114 5.33 10.09 11.65
C GLN A 114 5.96 9.76 12.99
N GLY A 115 5.16 9.56 14.05
CA GLY A 115 5.66 9.09 15.34
C GLY A 115 6.43 7.79 15.18
N VAL A 116 5.94 6.84 14.38
CA VAL A 116 6.66 5.60 14.08
C VAL A 116 8.01 5.89 13.41
N ALA A 117 8.06 6.82 12.44
CA ALA A 117 9.30 7.22 11.79
C ALA A 117 10.31 7.81 12.79
N GLU A 118 9.87 8.70 13.68
CA GLU A 118 10.69 9.31 14.73
C GLU A 118 11.28 8.28 15.70
N ARG A 119 10.61 7.14 15.90
CA ARG A 119 11.12 6.05 16.77
C ARG A 119 12.12 5.13 16.09
N ILE A 120 12.03 4.94 14.77
CA ILE A 120 12.86 3.95 14.06
C ILE A 120 14.04 4.56 13.30
N LEU A 121 14.01 5.86 12.99
CA LEU A 121 15.06 6.54 12.26
C LEU A 121 16.15 7.07 13.20
N LEU A 122 17.36 7.21 12.65
CA LEU A 122 18.50 7.74 13.40
C LEU A 122 18.39 9.27 13.51
N GLU A 123 18.86 9.86 14.61
CA GLU A 123 18.83 11.33 14.83
C GLU A 123 19.36 12.16 13.65
N PRO A 124 20.49 11.82 12.99
CA PRO A 124 20.97 12.60 11.85
C PRO A 124 20.02 12.60 10.65
N MET A 125 19.15 11.58 10.52
CA MET A 125 18.12 11.56 9.48
C MET A 125 16.96 12.47 9.85
N LEU A 126 16.59 12.54 11.13
CA LEU A 126 15.51 13.41 11.60
C LEU A 126 15.86 14.89 11.43
N GLU A 127 17.15 15.26 11.47
CA GLU A 127 17.60 16.64 11.24
C GLU A 127 17.46 17.10 9.77
N VAL A 128 17.43 16.16 8.82
CA VAL A 128 17.40 16.46 7.37
C VAL A 128 16.07 16.11 6.69
N LEU A 129 15.17 15.46 7.43
CA LEU A 129 13.81 15.16 7.00
C LEU A 129 12.87 16.24 7.54
N ASP A 130 12.14 16.88 6.63
CA ASP A 130 11.09 17.82 6.97
C ASP A 130 9.75 17.07 6.94
N PHE A 131 9.19 16.78 8.11
CA PHE A 131 7.92 16.06 8.22
C PHE A 131 6.74 17.02 8.03
N ASP A 132 5.78 16.58 7.22
CA ASP A 132 4.63 17.36 6.79
C ASP A 132 3.40 16.45 6.72
N SER A 133 3.26 15.61 7.74
CA SER A 133 2.21 14.59 7.79
C SER A 133 0.85 15.22 8.11
N GLU A 134 -0.19 14.61 7.58
CA GLU A 134 -1.58 14.97 7.83
C GLU A 134 -2.37 13.69 8.17
N ALA A 135 -3.61 13.84 8.65
CA ALA A 135 -4.42 12.68 9.07
C ALA A 135 -4.48 11.57 8.00
N GLY A 136 -4.61 11.93 6.72
CA GLY A 136 -4.70 10.98 5.61
C GLY A 136 -3.38 10.55 4.97
N VAL A 137 -2.25 11.18 5.32
CA VAL A 137 -0.99 10.95 4.62
C VAL A 137 0.22 11.19 5.52
N PHE A 138 1.12 10.22 5.59
CA PHE A 138 2.47 10.48 6.10
C PHE A 138 3.33 11.06 5.00
N SER A 139 4.06 12.13 5.32
CA SER A 139 4.94 12.83 4.39
C SER A 139 6.24 13.23 5.06
N ALA A 140 7.37 12.88 4.43
CA ALA A 140 8.69 13.35 4.82
C ALA A 140 9.43 13.88 3.58
N ARG A 141 9.89 15.13 3.63
CA ARG A 141 10.55 15.82 2.51
C ARG A 141 12.06 15.88 2.74
N SER A 142 12.83 15.70 1.67
CA SER A 142 14.28 15.98 1.70
C SER A 142 14.81 16.26 0.31
N ALA A 143 15.91 17.03 0.25
CA ALA A 143 16.69 17.18 -0.98
C ALA A 143 17.57 15.95 -1.24
N ASP A 144 17.89 15.17 -0.20
CA ASP A 144 18.69 13.95 -0.33
C ASP A 144 17.82 12.73 -0.61
N LEU A 145 17.90 12.26 -1.86
CA LEU A 145 17.18 11.07 -2.32
C LEU A 145 17.64 9.80 -1.59
N GLU A 146 18.91 9.71 -1.20
CA GLU A 146 19.44 8.54 -0.50
C GLU A 146 18.83 8.44 0.89
N THR A 147 18.78 9.54 1.64
CA THR A 147 18.08 9.62 2.93
C THR A 147 16.61 9.20 2.82
N LEU A 148 15.87 9.72 1.83
CA LEU A 148 14.46 9.32 1.60
C LEU A 148 14.33 7.83 1.29
N ALA A 149 15.26 7.26 0.53
CA ALA A 149 15.25 5.84 0.20
C ALA A 149 15.59 4.96 1.41
N ILE A 150 16.49 5.39 2.30
CA ILE A 150 16.79 4.69 3.56
C ILE A 150 15.57 4.74 4.48
N ALA A 151 14.98 5.93 4.67
CA ALA A 151 13.78 6.11 5.47
C ALA A 151 12.61 5.27 4.94
N GLY A 152 12.39 5.28 3.62
CA GLY A 152 11.36 4.49 2.96
C GLY A 152 11.50 2.98 3.18
N ARG A 153 12.73 2.45 3.14
CA ARG A 153 12.98 1.03 3.42
C ARG A 153 12.77 0.67 4.90
N ALA A 154 13.20 1.54 5.82
CA ALA A 154 12.99 1.34 7.25
C ALA A 154 11.49 1.32 7.56
N MET A 155 10.76 2.33 7.11
CA MET A 155 9.30 2.44 7.28
C MET A 155 8.56 1.27 6.64
N ALA A 156 8.91 0.88 5.41
CA ALA A 156 8.28 -0.26 4.75
C ALA A 156 8.45 -1.56 5.53
N GLY A 157 9.57 -1.73 6.24
CA GLY A 157 9.81 -2.87 7.12
C GLY A 157 8.89 -2.93 8.35
N ILE A 158 8.24 -1.82 8.71
CA ILE A 158 7.26 -1.74 9.81
C ILE A 158 5.82 -1.75 9.26
N VAL A 159 5.57 -0.97 8.22
CA VAL A 159 4.24 -0.86 7.56
C VAL A 159 3.77 -2.21 7.00
N ASN A 160 4.69 -3.06 6.56
CA ASN A 160 4.35 -4.39 6.04
C ASN A 160 4.45 -5.52 7.08
N ASP A 161 4.86 -5.22 8.31
CA ASP A 161 5.05 -6.22 9.37
C ASP A 161 4.33 -5.81 10.66
N PRO A 162 3.10 -6.31 10.85
CA PRO A 162 2.30 -6.00 12.04
C PRO A 162 2.95 -6.43 13.35
N ALA A 163 3.81 -7.45 13.34
CA ALA A 163 4.51 -7.88 14.56
C ALA A 163 5.57 -6.85 14.95
N ARG A 164 6.37 -6.39 13.98
CA ARG A 164 7.35 -5.33 14.19
C ARG A 164 6.71 -4.01 14.60
N LEU A 165 5.55 -3.65 14.04
CA LEU A 165 4.83 -2.46 14.50
C LEU A 165 4.54 -2.53 16.01
N ARG A 166 4.04 -3.67 16.49
CA ARG A 166 3.75 -3.86 17.93
C ARG A 166 5.00 -3.71 18.78
N GLU A 167 6.13 -4.23 18.33
CA GLU A 167 7.41 -4.09 19.03
C GLU A 167 7.84 -2.62 19.13
N VAL A 168 7.72 -1.85 18.04
CA VAL A 168 8.08 -0.42 18.00
C VAL A 168 7.17 0.39 18.91
N VAL A 169 5.85 0.19 18.82
CA VAL A 169 4.88 0.93 19.65
C VAL A 169 5.10 0.62 21.13
N ALA A 170 5.20 -0.66 21.50
CA ALA A 170 5.41 -1.05 22.90
C ALA A 170 6.73 -0.49 23.47
N ALA A 171 7.80 -0.46 22.68
CA ALA A 171 9.06 0.15 23.09
C ALA A 171 8.92 1.67 23.27
N ALA A 172 8.23 2.35 22.35
CA ALA A 172 7.99 3.78 22.43
C ALA A 172 7.16 4.16 23.66
N GLU A 173 6.08 3.44 23.95
CA GLU A 173 5.26 3.64 25.14
C GLU A 173 6.06 3.38 26.44
N ALA A 174 6.91 2.35 26.46
CA ALA A 174 7.79 2.07 27.59
C ALA A 174 8.80 3.19 27.85
N ASP A 175 9.23 3.90 26.80
CA ASP A 175 10.08 5.08 26.88
C ASP A 175 9.28 6.37 27.24
N GLY A 176 7.96 6.28 27.38
CA GLY A 176 7.07 7.40 27.67
C GLY A 176 6.76 8.28 26.45
N PHE A 177 7.00 7.80 25.24
CA PHE A 177 6.62 8.49 24.00
C PHE A 177 5.10 8.45 23.82
N VAL A 178 4.54 9.56 23.35
CA VAL A 178 3.10 9.69 23.06
C VAL A 178 2.95 9.88 21.56
N PHE A 179 2.27 8.95 20.90
CA PHE A 179 1.91 9.11 19.49
C PHE A 179 0.83 10.18 19.34
N ASP A 180 0.95 10.97 18.28
CA ASP A 180 -0.08 11.90 17.82
C ASP A 180 -0.92 11.16 16.78
N ASP A 181 -2.20 10.89 17.06
CA ASP A 181 -3.09 10.08 16.23
C ASP A 181 -4.53 10.57 16.14
#